data_AF-A0A8J2P7V6-F1
#
_entry.id   AF-A0A8J2P7V6-F1
#
_cell.length_a   1.000
_cell.length_b   1.000
_cell.length_c   1.000
_cell.angle_alpha   90.00
_cell.angle_beta   90.00
_cell.angle_gamma   90.00
#
_symmetry.space_group_name_H-M   'P 1'
#
loop_
_entity.id
_entity.type
_entity.pdbx_description
1 polymer ?
#
loop_
_entity_poly.entity_id
_entity_poly.type
_entity_poly.pdbx_seq_one_letter_code
_entity_poly.pdbx_strand_id
1 'polypeptide(L)'
;MFSLCALGIICEAAMGTKLRCQEEPTVYTQAVIKQTQLIFKRCVSPWLYPKFIWSRSPDGKEEKKNIEILRKFIYQIIAERKTAYKKEQKLLCTGETDVTSKNKRLAFLDLLIEIQSTTETSLTDEDIYDETAT
;
A
#
# COMPACT_ATOMS: atom_id res chain seq x y z
N MET A 1 14.93 13.24 -4.24
CA MET A 1 15.44 12.68 -2.98
C MET A 1 14.38 12.71 -1.87
N PHE A 2 13.78 13.86 -1.55
CA PHE A 2 12.73 13.97 -0.51
C PHE A 2 11.49 13.06 -0.74
N SER A 3 11.00 12.97 -1.98
CA SER A 3 9.81 12.16 -2.29
C SER A 3 9.99 10.66 -2.03
N LEU A 4 11.21 10.13 -2.16
CA LEU A 4 11.51 8.70 -1.94
C LEU A 4 11.60 8.37 -0.45
N CYS A 5 12.22 9.26 0.32
CA CYS A 5 12.32 9.13 1.77
C CYS A 5 10.93 9.25 2.42
N ALA A 6 10.13 10.25 2.01
CA ALA A 6 8.75 10.41 2.49
C ALA A 6 7.88 9.18 2.15
N LEU A 7 7.97 8.67 0.92
CA LEU A 7 7.26 7.45 0.53
C LEU A 7 7.66 6.24 1.39
N GLY A 8 8.96 6.06 1.65
CA GLY A 8 9.45 4.99 2.53
C GLY A 8 8.89 5.09 3.94
N ILE A 9 8.89 6.29 4.54
CA ILE A 9 8.36 6.53 5.89
C ILE A 9 6.85 6.26 5.95
N ILE A 10 6.08 6.73 4.96
CA ILE A 10 4.62 6.51 4.93
C ILE A 10 4.31 5.03 4.76
N CYS A 11 4.97 4.33 3.85
CA CYS A 11 4.77 2.89 3.69
C CYS A 11 5.19 2.11 4.95
N GLU A 12 6.28 2.50 5.62
CA GLU A 12 6.68 1.86 6.88
C GLU A 12 5.66 2.12 8.00
N ALA A 13 5.16 3.36 8.13
CA ALA A 13 4.19 3.73 9.17
C ALA A 13 2.80 3.13 8.94
N ALA A 14 2.30 3.15 7.69
CA ALA A 14 0.96 2.69 7.36
C ALA A 14 0.90 1.17 7.15
N MET A 15 1.87 0.60 6.43
CA MET A 15 1.85 -0.81 6.00
C MET A 15 2.74 -1.72 6.85
N GLY A 16 3.60 -1.16 7.72
CA GLY A 16 4.48 -1.94 8.59
C GLY A 16 5.63 -2.64 7.86
N THR A 17 5.86 -2.31 6.59
CA THR A 17 6.92 -2.90 5.74
C THR A 17 8.05 -1.92 5.51
N LYS A 18 9.29 -2.32 5.81
CA LYS A 18 10.49 -1.52 5.51
C LYS A 18 10.78 -1.51 4.01
N LEU A 19 10.38 -0.44 3.34
CA LEU A 19 10.71 -0.17 1.95
C LEU A 19 12.08 0.52 1.85
N ARG A 20 13.08 -0.16 1.29
CA ARG A 20 14.41 0.43 1.01
C ARG A 20 14.39 1.28 -0.28
N CYS A 21 13.50 2.26 -0.34
CA CYS A 21 13.32 3.13 -1.52
C CYS A 21 14.53 4.01 -1.87
N GLN A 22 15.46 4.22 -0.94
CA GLN A 22 16.62 5.09 -1.12
C GLN A 22 17.82 4.38 -1.76
N GLU A 23 17.92 3.05 -1.57
CA GLU A 23 19.08 2.26 -2.02
C GLU A 23 18.85 1.65 -3.39
N GLU A 24 17.63 1.19 -3.68
CA GLU A 24 17.27 0.61 -4.98
C GLU A 24 15.91 1.14 -5.47
N PRO A 25 15.87 1.85 -6.61
CA PRO A 25 14.61 2.30 -7.20
C PRO A 25 13.85 1.09 -7.77
N THR A 26 12.93 0.54 -6.98
CA THR A 26 12.07 -0.57 -7.39
C THR A 26 11.08 -0.15 -8.49
N VAL A 27 10.52 -1.14 -9.19
CA VAL A 27 9.46 -0.94 -10.19
C VAL A 27 8.28 -0.16 -9.60
N TYR A 28 7.93 -0.42 -8.33
CA TYR A 28 6.90 0.31 -7.60
C TYR A 28 7.26 1.80 -7.45
N THR A 29 8.46 2.10 -6.96
CA THR A 29 8.91 3.47 -6.72
C THR A 29 8.93 4.30 -8.00
N GLN A 30 9.35 3.71 -9.11
CA GLN A 30 9.31 4.36 -10.43
C GLN A 30 7.87 4.59 -10.91
N ALA A 31 6.98 3.61 -10.73
CA ALA A 31 5.57 3.75 -11.07
C ALA A 31 4.88 4.86 -10.28
N VAL A 32 5.17 4.99 -8.98
CA VAL A 32 4.64 6.08 -8.13
C VAL A 32 5.11 7.45 -8.61
N ILE A 33 6.41 7.61 -8.91
CA ILE A 33 6.93 8.90 -9.41
C ILE A 33 6.27 9.27 -10.74
N LYS A 34 6.19 8.33 -11.68
CA LYS A 34 5.55 8.55 -12.98
C LYS A 34 4.07 8.87 -12.82
N GLN A 35 3.37 8.17 -11.93
CA GLN A 35 1.96 8.44 -11.64
C GLN A 35 1.77 9.86 -11.11
N THR A 36 2.61 10.33 -10.19
CA THR A 36 2.56 11.70 -9.68
C THR A 36 2.80 12.73 -10.79
N GLN A 37 3.74 12.47 -11.72
CA GLN A 37 3.98 13.33 -12.87
C GLN A 37 2.76 13.41 -13.80
N LEU A 38 2.11 12.27 -14.07
CA LEU A 38 0.90 12.20 -14.89
C LEU A 38 -0.27 12.94 -14.23
N ILE A 39 -0.46 12.78 -12.92
CA ILE A 39 -1.47 13.52 -12.14
C ILE A 39 -1.21 15.02 -12.25
N PHE A 40 0.03 15.46 -12.03
CA PHE A 40 0.39 16.87 -12.13
C PHE A 40 0.13 17.43 -13.55
N LYS A 41 0.55 16.69 -14.59
CA LYS A 41 0.30 17.04 -15.99
C LYS A 41 -1.19 17.20 -16.27
N ARG A 42 -2.01 16.30 -15.74
CA ARG A 42 -3.46 16.35 -15.87
C ARG A 42 -4.02 17.58 -15.16
N CYS A 43 -3.59 17.88 -13.93
CA CYS A 43 -4.03 19.05 -13.16
C CYS A 43 -3.75 20.38 -13.86
N VAL A 44 -2.61 20.52 -14.56
CA VAL A 44 -2.24 21.76 -15.26
C VAL A 44 -2.78 21.85 -16.69
N SER A 45 -3.44 20.79 -17.19
CA SER A 45 -3.92 20.71 -18.58
C SER A 45 -5.44 20.48 -18.62
N PRO A 46 -6.27 21.54 -18.54
CA PRO A 46 -7.73 21.41 -18.50
C PRO A 46 -8.33 20.64 -19.69
N TRP A 47 -7.70 20.72 -20.87
CA TRP A 47 -8.09 19.97 -22.08
C TRP A 47 -7.99 18.44 -21.93
N LEU A 48 -7.24 17.94 -20.94
CA LEU A 48 -7.07 16.53 -20.62
C LEU A 48 -8.03 16.04 -19.50
N TYR A 49 -8.90 16.91 -18.99
CA TYR A 49 -9.89 16.53 -17.98
C TYR A 49 -10.91 15.49 -18.47
N PRO A 50 -11.44 15.58 -19.71
CA PRO A 50 -12.42 14.62 -20.19
C PRO A 50 -11.86 13.20 -20.17
N LYS A 51 -12.51 12.31 -19.42
CA LYS A 51 -12.07 10.92 -19.20
C LYS A 51 -11.84 10.17 -20.52
N PHE A 52 -12.68 10.43 -21.53
CA PHE A 52 -12.54 9.81 -22.85
C PHE A 52 -11.22 10.19 -23.53
N ILE A 53 -10.90 11.49 -23.58
CA ILE A 53 -9.67 12.03 -24.18
C ILE A 53 -8.45 11.47 -23.46
N TRP A 54 -8.47 11.48 -22.13
CA TRP A 54 -7.38 10.96 -21.32
C TRP A 54 -7.19 9.45 -21.52
N SER A 55 -8.26 8.66 -21.52
CA SER A 55 -8.16 7.20 -21.71
C SER A 55 -7.57 6.77 -23.05
N ARG A 56 -7.69 7.63 -24.07
CA ARG A 56 -7.17 7.43 -25.42
C ARG A 56 -5.74 7.94 -25.60
N SER A 57 -5.28 8.84 -24.73
CA SER A 57 -3.93 9.40 -24.78
C SER A 57 -2.88 8.34 -24.39
N PRO A 58 -1.63 8.46 -24.86
CA PRO A 58 -0.54 7.60 -24.40
C PRO A 58 -0.31 7.73 -22.89
N ASP A 59 -0.48 8.93 -22.35
CA ASP A 59 -0.37 9.22 -20.91
C ASP A 59 -1.40 8.43 -20.09
N GLY A 60 -2.66 8.38 -20.52
CA GLY A 60 -3.70 7.61 -19.81
C GLY A 60 -3.50 6.09 -19.91
N LYS A 61 -2.82 5.60 -20.96
CA LYS A 61 -2.39 4.20 -21.04
C LYS A 61 -1.23 3.92 -20.06
N GLU A 62 -0.31 4.85 -19.90
CA GLU A 62 0.78 4.73 -18.92
C GLU A 62 0.24 4.81 -17.48
N GLU A 63 -0.72 5.70 -17.22
CA GLU A 63 -1.41 5.81 -15.93
C GLU A 63 -2.02 4.47 -15.51
N LYS A 64 -2.74 3.80 -16.42
CA LYS A 64 -3.34 2.48 -16.14
C LYS A 64 -2.29 1.43 -15.77
N LYS A 65 -1.15 1.41 -16.45
CA LYS A 65 -0.05 0.47 -16.15
C LYS A 65 0.55 0.76 -14.77
N ASN A 66 0.77 2.03 -14.45
CA ASN A 66 1.31 2.43 -13.16
C ASN A 66 0.33 2.05 -12.03
N ILE A 67 -0.96 2.34 -12.18
CA ILE A 67 -2.00 1.95 -11.21
C ILE A 67 -2.03 0.43 -11.02
N GLU A 68 -1.88 -0.37 -12.09
CA GLU A 68 -1.83 -1.82 -11.97
C GLU A 68 -0.61 -2.31 -11.16
N ILE A 69 0.56 -1.68 -11.36
CA ILE A 69 1.77 -1.97 -10.58
C ILE A 69 1.54 -1.62 -9.10
N LEU A 70 0.98 -0.44 -8.81
CA LEU A 70 0.65 0.00 -7.45
C LEU A 70 -0.31 -0.97 -6.78
N ARG A 71 -1.39 -1.35 -7.49
CA ARG A 71 -2.38 -2.30 -7.00
C ARG A 71 -1.74 -3.64 -6.63
N LYS A 72 -0.95 -4.22 -7.55
CA LYS A 72 -0.23 -5.48 -7.31
C LYS A 72 0.68 -5.41 -6.08
N PHE A 73 1.40 -4.30 -5.93
CA PHE A 73 2.29 -4.09 -4.80
C PHE A 73 1.55 -4.04 -3.47
N ILE A 74 0.43 -3.30 -3.39
CA ILE A 74 -0.37 -3.21 -2.17
C ILE A 74 -0.96 -4.58 -1.80
N TYR A 75 -1.52 -5.32 -2.76
CA TYR A 75 -2.03 -6.69 -2.49
C TYR A 75 -0.94 -7.64 -2.01
N GLN A 76 0.26 -7.53 -2.58
CA GLN A 76 1.41 -8.32 -2.12
C GLN A 76 1.72 -8.01 -0.65
N ILE A 77 1.79 -6.74 -0.27
CA ILE A 77 2.04 -6.34 1.12
C ILE A 77 0.94 -6.83 2.05
N ILE A 78 -0.33 -6.66 1.67
CA ILE A 78 -1.47 -7.15 2.47
C ILE A 78 -1.34 -8.66 2.71
N ALA A 79 -1.02 -9.43 1.66
CA ALA A 79 -0.83 -10.88 1.77
C ALA A 79 0.36 -11.25 2.68
N GLU A 80 1.50 -10.60 2.49
CA GLU A 80 2.70 -10.80 3.33
C GLU A 80 2.41 -10.48 4.80
N ARG A 81 1.71 -9.37 5.08
CA ARG A 81 1.39 -8.99 6.46
C ARG A 81 0.36 -9.92 7.11
N LYS A 82 -0.66 -10.35 6.36
CA LYS A 82 -1.63 -11.35 6.86
C LYS A 82 -0.97 -12.67 7.24
N THR A 83 0.00 -13.14 6.45
CA THR A 83 0.74 -14.37 6.79
C THR A 83 1.63 -14.18 8.01
N ALA A 84 2.31 -13.04 8.12
CA ALA A 84 3.09 -12.68 9.31
C ALA A 84 2.22 -12.60 10.57
N TYR A 85 1.07 -11.93 10.50
CA TYR A 85 0.12 -11.79 11.61
C TYR A 85 -0.40 -13.15 12.09
N LYS A 86 -0.79 -14.05 11.18
CA LYS A 86 -1.20 -15.42 11.52
C LYS A 86 -0.08 -16.22 12.19
N LYS A 87 1.17 -16.01 11.77
CA LYS A 87 2.34 -16.67 12.39
C LYS A 87 2.59 -16.14 13.80
N GLU A 88 2.50 -14.83 13.99
CA GLU A 88 2.61 -14.18 15.31
C GLU A 88 1.51 -14.68 16.25
N GLN A 89 0.26 -14.79 15.78
CA GLN A 89 -0.86 -15.32 16.56
C GLN A 89 -0.66 -16.79 16.99
N LYS A 90 -0.15 -17.65 16.09
CA LYS A 90 0.17 -19.05 16.42
C LYS A 90 1.26 -19.18 17.48
N LEU A 91 2.29 -18.33 17.42
CA LEU A 91 3.38 -18.32 18.40
C LEU A 91 2.87 -17.91 19.79
N LEU A 92 1.97 -16.92 19.86
CA LEU A 92 1.32 -16.50 21.11
C LEU A 92 0.50 -17.63 21.76
N CYS A 93 -0.18 -18.46 20.97
CA CYS A 93 -0.93 -19.62 21.48
C CYS A 93 -0.04 -20.77 21.96
N THR A 94 1.24 -20.81 21.56
CA THR A 94 2.17 -21.91 21.89
C THR A 94 2.99 -21.62 23.17
N GLY A 95 2.74 -20.49 23.84
CA GLY A 95 3.32 -20.17 25.16
C GLY A 95 4.77 -19.68 25.14
N GLU A 96 5.41 -19.61 23.97
CA GLU A 96 6.77 -19.11 23.81
C GLU A 96 6.75 -17.66 23.31
N THR A 97 6.35 -16.70 24.15
CA THR A 97 6.97 -15.35 24.17
C THR A 97 6.41 -14.44 25.26
N ASP A 98 7.36 -13.66 25.76
CA ASP A 98 7.32 -12.65 26.81
C ASP A 98 6.23 -11.57 26.61
N VAL A 99 5.84 -10.98 27.73
CA VAL A 99 4.74 -10.02 27.96
C VAL A 99 4.86 -8.73 27.11
N THR A 100 5.95 -8.57 26.36
CA THR A 100 6.25 -7.43 25.48
C THR A 100 5.36 -7.35 24.22
N SER A 101 4.76 -8.47 23.77
CA SER A 101 3.95 -8.49 22.54
C SER A 101 2.62 -7.74 22.64
N LYS A 102 2.11 -7.46 23.85
CA LYS A 102 0.86 -6.70 24.04
C LYS A 102 1.00 -5.19 23.81
N ASN A 103 2.24 -4.67 23.78
CA ASN A 103 2.53 -3.23 23.61
C ASN A 103 3.16 -2.90 22.25
N LYS A 104 3.09 -3.82 21.28
CA LYS A 104 3.58 -3.54 19.91
C LYS A 104 2.67 -2.48 19.28
N ARG A 105 3.24 -1.35 18.88
CA ARG A 105 2.54 -0.30 18.14
C ARG A 105 2.08 -0.90 16.80
N LEU A 106 0.81 -1.21 16.69
CA LEU A 106 0.21 -1.78 15.48
C LEU A 106 0.31 -0.74 14.36
N ALA A 107 0.79 -1.16 13.19
CA ALA A 107 0.64 -0.36 12.00
C ALA A 107 -0.85 -0.26 11.62
N PHE A 108 -1.23 0.74 10.84
CA PHE A 108 -2.62 0.89 10.38
C PHE A 108 -3.16 -0.39 9.73
N LEU A 109 -2.34 -1.02 8.87
CA LEU A 109 -2.69 -2.28 8.21
C LEU A 109 -2.85 -3.46 9.20
N ASP A 110 -2.13 -3.47 10.32
CA ASP A 110 -2.29 -4.51 11.35
C ASP A 110 -3.63 -4.39 12.08
N LEU A 111 -4.05 -3.16 12.36
CA LEU A 111 -5.36 -2.87 12.95
C LEU A 111 -6.49 -3.36 12.05
N LEU A 112 -6.39 -3.12 10.73
CA LEU A 112 -7.37 -3.60 9.76
C LEU A 112 -7.45 -5.14 9.72
N ILE A 113 -6.30 -5.82 9.76
CA ILE A 113 -6.24 -7.30 9.80
C ILE A 113 -6.85 -7.83 11.11
N GLU A 114 -6.58 -7.18 12.25
CA GLU A 114 -7.14 -7.57 13.54
C GLU A 114 -8.67 -7.45 13.55
N ILE A 115 -9.21 -6.33 13.04
CA ILE A 115 -10.66 -6.12 12.93
C ILE A 115 -11.30 -7.18 12.02
N GLN A 116 -10.66 -7.50 10.88
CA GLN A 116 -11.11 -8.57 9.98
C GLN A 116 -11.12 -9.94 10.67
N SER A 117 -10.19 -10.20 11.59
CA SER A 117 -10.10 -11.48 12.30
C SER A 117 -11.02 -11.61 13.52
N THR A 118 -11.40 -10.48 14.14
CA THR A 118 -12.11 -10.45 15.42
C THR A 118 -13.62 -10.25 15.26
N THR A 119 -14.03 -9.56 14.19
CA THR A 119 -15.43 -9.14 14.00
C THR A 119 -16.08 -10.00 12.92
N GLU A 120 -17.30 -10.52 13.15
CA GLU A 120 -18.09 -11.27 12.14
C GLU A 120 -18.49 -10.41 10.91
N THR A 121 -18.16 -9.11 10.91
CA THR A 121 -18.25 -8.27 9.72
C THR A 121 -17.19 -8.70 8.70
N SER A 122 -17.67 -9.16 7.55
CA SER A 122 -16.87 -9.57 6.40
C SER A 122 -16.17 -8.39 5.74
N LEU A 123 -15.15 -7.81 6.38
CA LEU A 123 -14.19 -6.93 5.70
C LEU A 123 -13.53 -7.75 4.59
N THR A 124 -13.71 -7.32 3.36
CA THR A 124 -13.08 -7.96 2.20
C THR A 124 -11.66 -7.42 2.01
N ASP A 125 -10.86 -8.15 1.25
CA ASP A 125 -9.51 -7.71 0.90
C ASP A 125 -9.52 -6.49 -0.01
N GLU A 126 -10.66 -6.20 -0.66
CA GLU A 126 -10.89 -4.98 -1.42
C GLU A 126 -11.17 -3.79 -0.50
N ASP A 127 -11.94 -3.97 0.58
CA ASP A 127 -12.16 -2.90 1.58
C ASP A 127 -10.85 -2.52 2.27
N ILE A 128 -10.02 -3.50 2.66
CA ILE A 128 -8.69 -3.23 3.23
C ILE A 128 -7.81 -2.50 2.22
N TYR A 129 -7.86 -2.90 0.95
CA TYR A 129 -7.13 -2.23 -0.11
C TYR A 129 -7.58 -0.77 -0.24
N ASP A 130 -8.88 -0.51 -0.32
CA ASP A 130 -9.44 0.83 -0.51
C ASP A 130 -9.06 1.75 0.66
N GLU A 131 -9.14 1.27 1.91
CA GLU A 131 -8.74 2.04 3.09
C GLU A 131 -7.22 2.31 3.12
N THR A 132 -6.40 1.42 2.57
CA THR A 132 -4.94 1.62 2.49
C THR A 132 -4.50 2.46 1.29
N ALA A 133 -5.32 2.54 0.24
CA ALA A 133 -5.03 3.25 -1.00
C ALA A 133 -5.68 4.65 -1.09
N THR A 134 -6.50 5.00 -0.10
CA THR A 134 -7.12 6.33 0.08
C THR A 134 -6.10 7.36 0.56
#